data_AF-A0A926XR52-F1
#
_entry.id   AF-A0A926XR52-F1
#
_cell.length_a   1.000
_cell.length_b   1.000
_cell.length_c   1.000
_cell.angle_alpha   90.00
_cell.angle_beta   90.00
_cell.angle_gamma   90.00
#
_symmetry.space_group_name_H-M   'P 1'
#
loop_
_entity.id
_entity.type
_entity.pdbx_description
1 polymer ?
#
loop_
_entity_poly.entity_id
_entity_poly.type
_entity_poly.pdbx_seq_one_letter_code
_entity_poly.pdbx_strand_id
1 'polypeptide(L)' 'MADREMSNKELARLVDLHPTSVSRLRKRPLLKLDIPTLDALCKALNCQPGDLLVYEEDESES' A
#
# COMPACT_ATOMS: atom_id res chain seq x y z
N MET A 1 10.28 9.96 6.04
CA MET A 1 10.17 9.42 4.67
C MET A 1 9.32 8.16 4.81
N ALA A 2 8.10 7.97 4.33
CA ALA A 2 7.16 8.75 3.53
C ALA A 2 6.14 9.50 4.41
N ASP A 3 6.33 10.82 4.53
CA ASP A 3 5.36 11.72 5.15
C ASP A 3 4.76 12.53 4.01
N ARG A 4 3.71 11.99 3.39
CA ARG A 4 2.99 12.63 2.30
C ARG A 4 1.53 12.70 2.68
N GLU A 5 1.03 13.91 2.89
CA GLU A 5 -0.40 14.20 3.07
C GLU A 5 -1.18 14.03 1.75
N MET A 6 -1.04 12.87 1.10
CA MET A 6 -1.75 12.56 -0.13
C MET A 6 -3.14 12.03 0.21
N SER A 7 -4.18 12.64 -0.38
CA SER A 7 -5.57 12.23 -0.19
C SER A 7 -5.84 10.88 -0.86
N ASN A 8 -6.72 10.07 -0.26
CA ASN A 8 -7.05 8.72 -0.78
C ASN A 8 -7.57 8.75 -2.22
N LYS A 9 -8.27 9.81 -2.63
CA LYS A 9 -8.76 9.99 -4.00
C LYS A 9 -7.63 10.19 -5.01
N GLU A 10 -6.59 10.92 -4.61
CA GLU A 10 -5.44 11.21 -5.47
C GLU A 10 -4.56 9.99 -5.63
N LEU A 11 -4.31 9.29 -4.53
CA LEU A 11 -3.60 8.01 -4.57
C LEU A 11 -4.34 7.02 -5.46
N ALA A 12 -5.65 6.84 -5.26
CA ALA A 12 -6.49 5.96 -6.09
C ALA A 12 -6.37 6.23 -7.60
N ARG A 13 -6.31 7.51 -7.99
CA ARG A 13 -6.14 7.92 -9.39
C ARG A 13 -4.74 7.62 -9.93
N LEU A 14 -3.71 7.70 -9.09
CA LEU A 14 -2.31 7.45 -9.47
C LEU A 14 -1.99 5.96 -9.60
N VAL A 15 -2.55 5.11 -8.74
CA VAL A 15 -2.36 3.65 -8.78
C VAL A 15 -3.42 2.90 -9.57
N ASP A 16 -4.30 3.63 -10.26
CA ASP A 16 -5.44 3.08 -11.01
C ASP A 16 -6.29 2.09 -10.20
N LEU A 17 -6.43 2.37 -8.90
CA LEU A 17 -7.21 1.57 -7.96
C LEU A 17 -8.52 2.27 -7.65
N HIS A 18 -9.56 1.49 -7.40
CA HIS A 18 -10.79 2.05 -6.85
C HIS A 18 -10.51 2.71 -5.48
N PRO A 19 -11.09 3.89 -5.17
CA PRO A 19 -10.85 4.60 -3.90
C PRO A 19 -11.20 3.76 -2.66
N THR A 20 -12.13 2.82 -2.80
CA THR A 20 -12.46 1.82 -1.77
C THR A 20 -11.30 0.87 -1.47
N SER A 21 -10.56 0.45 -2.50
CA SER A 21 -9.39 -0.44 -2.36
C SER A 21 -8.24 0.26 -1.66
N VAL A 22 -7.97 1.53 -2.01
CA VAL A 22 -6.95 2.36 -1.32
C VAL A 22 -7.29 2.59 0.15
N SER A 23 -8.57 2.84 0.45
CA SER A 23 -9.01 2.99 1.84
C SER A 23 -8.84 1.70 2.66
N ARG A 24 -8.95 0.52 2.02
CA ARG A 24 -8.67 -0.77 2.66
C ARG A 24 -7.18 -0.98 2.88
N LEU A 25 -6.35 -0.68 1.87
CA LEU A 25 -4.88 -0.74 1.96
C LEU A 25 -4.33 0.03 3.18
N ARG A 26 -4.90 1.21 3.49
CA ARG A 26 -4.48 2.00 4.67
C ARG A 26 -4.95 1.44 6.01
N LYS A 27 -6.09 0.75 6.04
CA LYS A 27 -6.74 0.37 7.30
C LYS A 27 -6.45 -1.07 7.73
N ARG A 28 -6.12 -1.94 6.78
CA ARG A 28 -5.91 -3.36 7.04
C ARG A 28 -4.83 -3.92 6.12
N PRO A 29 -4.06 -4.92 6.60
CA PRO A 29 -3.17 -5.69 5.73
C PRO A 29 -3.96 -6.29 4.57
N LEU A 30 -3.38 -6.21 3.37
CA LEU A 30 -3.98 -6.77 2.18
C LEU A 30 -3.78 -8.29 2.16
N LEU A 31 -4.83 -9.01 1.77
CA LEU A 31 -4.76 -10.45 1.50
C LEU A 31 -3.84 -10.78 0.30
N LYS A 32 -3.75 -9.84 -0.66
CA LYS A 32 -2.94 -9.97 -1.87
C LYS A 32 -2.57 -8.60 -2.40
N LEU A 33 -1.33 -8.44 -2.85
CA LEU A 33 -0.84 -7.28 -3.58
C LEU A 33 -0.11 -7.75 -4.84
N ASP A 34 -0.52 -7.26 -6.01
CA ASP A 34 0.18 -7.55 -7.26
C ASP A 34 1.40 -6.62 -7.41
N ILE A 35 2.49 -7.15 -7.99
CA ILE A 35 3.73 -6.39 -8.24
C ILE A 35 3.53 -5.05 -8.98
N PRO A 36 2.72 -4.94 -10.06
CA PRO A 36 2.49 -3.65 -10.71
C PRO A 36 1.80 -2.63 -9.78
N THR A 37 0.95 -3.10 -8.88
CA THR A 37 0.30 -2.26 -7.87
C THR A 37 1.30 -1.74 -6.85
N LEU A 38 2.23 -2.60 -6.40
CA LEU A 38 3.32 -2.20 -5.50
C LEU A 38 4.24 -1.18 -6.16
N ASP A 39 4.63 -1.39 -7.42
CA ASP A 39 5.45 -0.44 -8.18
C ASP A 39 4.77 0.93 -8.31
N ALA A 40 3.49 0.95 -8.69
CA ALA A 40 2.72 2.17 -8.81
C ALA A 40 2.58 2.89 -7.45
N LEU A 41 2.41 2.16 -6.34
CA LEU A 41 2.39 2.72 -4.98
C LEU A 41 3.73 3.34 -4.61
N CYS A 42 4.84 2.63 -4.83
CA CYS A 42 6.19 3.13 -4.57
C CYS A 42 6.49 4.40 -5.38
N LYS A 43 6.07 4.47 -6.64
CA LYS A 43 6.19 5.68 -7.48
C LYS A 43 5.33 6.83 -6.98
N ALA A 44 4.06 6.56 -6.66
CA ALA A 44 3.12 7.58 -6.17
C ALA A 44 3.53 8.13 -4.80
N LEU A 45 4.10 7.31 -3.93
CA LEU A 45 4.55 7.68 -2.59
C LEU A 45 6.04 8.06 -2.53
N ASN A 46 6.78 7.85 -3.63
CA ASN A 46 8.22 8.05 -3.72
C ASN A 46 8.96 7.40 -2.54
N CYS A 47 8.66 6.12 -2.33
CA CYS A 47 9.22 5.28 -1.26
C CYS A 47 9.75 3.98 -1.83
N GLN A 48 10.48 3.24 -1.00
CA GLN A 48 10.96 1.90 -1.34
C GLN A 48 9.91 0.86 -0.91
N PRO A 49 9.89 -0.33 -1.54
CA PRO A 49 8.97 -1.40 -1.14
C PRO A 49 9.19 -1.85 0.31
N GLY A 50 10.41 -1.76 0.83
CA GLY A 50 10.71 -2.03 2.24
C GLY A 50 10.08 -1.03 3.22
N ASP A 51 9.70 0.16 2.77
CA ASP A 51 8.95 1.12 3.59
C ASP A 51 7.45 0.75 3.70
N LEU A 52 6.94 -0.11 2.81
CA LEU A 52 5.53 -0.50 2.73
C LEU A 52 5.27 -1.92 3.24
N LEU A 53 6.28 -2.78 3.22
CA LEU A 53 6.17 -4.19 3.55
C LEU A 53 6.92 -4.47 4.84
N VAL A 54 6.22 -5.05 5.80
CA VAL A 54 6.79 -5.60 7.03
C VAL A 54 6.51 -7.11 7.04
N TYR A 55 7.51 -7.88 7.46
CA TYR A 55 7.30 -9.28 7.76
C TYR A 55 6.75 -9.38 9.18
N GLU A 56 5.54 -9.93 9.32
CA GLU A 56 4.97 -10.32 10.60
C GLU A 56 4.97 -11.85 10.65
N GLU A 57 5.58 -12.43 11.67
CA GLU A 57 5.47 -13.87 11.95
C GLU A 57 4.01 -14.17 12.33
N ASP A 58 3.45 -15.23 11.75
CA ASP A 58 2.10 -15.67 12.08
C ASP A 58 2.14 -16.27 13.50
N GLU A 59 1.51 -15.61 14.49
CA GLU A 59 1.43 -16.11 15.89
C GLU A 59 0.71 -17.47 16.02
N SER A 60 0.32 -18.12 14.91
CA SER A 60 -0.44 -19.37 14.87
C SER A 60 0.40 -20.65 14.77
N GLU A 61 1.74 -20.57 14.78
CA GLU A 61 2.63 -21.75 14.86
C GLU A 61 3.33 -21.86 16.22
N SER A 62 2.56 -22.13 17.29
CA SER A 62 3.06 -22.56 18.61
C SER A 62 2.12 -23.56 19.28
#